data_AF-A0A3N6GWC1-F1
#
_entry.id   AF-A0A3N6GWC1-F1
#
_cell.length_a   1.000
_cell.length_b   1.000
_cell.length_c   1.000
_cell.angle_alpha   90.00
_cell.angle_beta   90.00
_cell.angle_gamma   90.00
#
_symmetry.space_group_name_H-M   'P 1'
#
loop_
_entity.id
_entity.type
_entity.pdbx_description
1 polymer ?
#
loop_
_entity_poly.entity_id
_entity_poly.type
_entity_poly.pdbx_seq_one_letter_code
_entity_poly.pdbx_strand_id
1 'polypeptide(L)'
;METNGTRVPPPGIDWLCVSPKIGSDVVVTSGDELKLVYPQLGGDPGQFEDLDFQFFRLQPMDGPDVEANTRATVDYCMKNPRWILSLQTHKYLGIQ
;
A
#
# COMPACT_ATOMS: atom_id res chain seq x y z
N MET A 1 2.94 0.67 -13.74
CA MET A 1 2.85 -0.78 -13.41
C MET A 1 2.53 -0.93 -11.94
N GLU A 2 1.69 -1.92 -11.58
CA GLU A 2 1.51 -2.35 -10.19
C GLU A 2 2.12 -3.74 -9.98
N THR A 3 2.73 -3.98 -8.82
CA THR A 3 3.35 -5.26 -8.46
C THR A 3 3.28 -5.51 -6.96
N ASN A 4 3.41 -6.77 -6.54
CA ASN A 4 3.57 -7.13 -5.12
C ASN A 4 5.02 -7.00 -4.62
N GLY A 5 5.97 -6.69 -5.51
CA GLY A 5 7.37 -6.43 -5.15
C GLY A 5 8.25 -7.66 -4.93
N THR A 6 7.74 -8.88 -5.17
CA THR A 6 8.53 -10.12 -5.00
C THR A 6 9.34 -10.50 -6.25
N ARG A 7 9.23 -9.71 -7.33
CA ARG A 7 9.97 -9.91 -8.58
C ARG A 7 10.47 -8.56 -9.10
N VAL A 8 11.68 -8.55 -9.65
CA VAL A 8 12.26 -7.38 -10.30
C VAL A 8 11.38 -6.99 -11.49
N PRO A 9 10.90 -5.73 -11.55
CA PRO A 9 10.08 -5.26 -12.65
C PRO A 9 10.91 -5.08 -13.93
N PRO A 10 10.30 -5.12 -15.13
CA PRO A 10 11.00 -4.82 -16.36
C PRO A 10 11.50 -3.37 -16.39
N PRO A 11 12.57 -3.06 -17.16
CA PRO A 11 13.06 -1.69 -17.30
C PRO A 11 12.08 -0.81 -18.10
N GLY A 12 12.22 0.51 -17.98
CA GLY A 12 11.45 1.47 -18.77
C GLY A 12 10.00 1.70 -18.30
N ILE A 13 9.72 1.46 -17.01
CA ILE A 13 8.43 1.77 -16.41
C ILE A 13 8.40 3.25 -16.01
N ASP A 14 7.39 3.98 -16.48
CA ASP A 14 7.22 5.40 -16.14
C ASP A 14 6.76 5.63 -14.70
N TRP A 15 6.01 4.68 -14.13
CA TRP A 15 5.53 4.72 -12.74
C TRP A 15 5.39 3.31 -12.15
N LEU A 16 6.10 3.04 -11.07
CA LEU A 16 6.12 1.77 -10.34
C LEU A 16 5.40 1.92 -8.99
N CYS A 17 4.25 1.28 -8.87
CA CYS A 17 3.54 1.10 -7.60
C CYS A 17 3.81 -0.31 -7.06
N VAL A 18 4.29 -0.40 -5.83
CA VAL A 18 4.56 -1.66 -5.13
C VAL A 18 3.60 -1.82 -3.96
N SER A 19 2.85 -2.92 -3.94
CA SER A 19 1.92 -3.29 -2.88
C SER A 19 2.38 -4.57 -2.18
N PRO A 20 3.34 -4.46 -1.23
CA PRO A 20 3.91 -5.64 -0.60
C PRO A 20 2.89 -6.35 0.30
N LYS A 21 3.08 -7.65 0.48
CA LYS A 21 2.38 -8.43 1.49
C LYS A 21 3.29 -8.60 2.71
N ILE A 22 2.74 -8.38 3.90
CA ILE A 22 3.51 -8.61 5.13
C ILE A 22 3.93 -10.08 5.18
N GLY A 23 5.21 -10.31 5.49
CA GLY A 23 5.82 -11.64 5.50
C GLY A 23 6.27 -12.17 4.12
N SER A 24 6.15 -11.38 3.05
CA SER A 24 6.72 -11.74 1.74
C SER A 24 8.15 -11.21 1.58
N ASP A 25 8.97 -11.94 0.81
CA ASP A 25 10.31 -11.51 0.42
C ASP A 25 10.23 -10.42 -0.66
N VAL A 26 10.16 -9.16 -0.22
CA VAL A 26 10.12 -7.99 -1.11
C VAL A 26 11.54 -7.72 -1.63
N VAL A 27 11.74 -7.91 -2.94
CA VAL A 27 13.03 -7.64 -3.62
C VAL A 27 13.06 -6.26 -4.27
N VAL A 28 11.90 -5.62 -4.43
CA VAL A 28 11.77 -4.27 -4.99
C VAL A 28 11.77 -3.27 -3.84
N THR A 29 12.93 -2.64 -3.61
CA THR A 29 13.16 -1.73 -2.49
C THR A 29 13.11 -0.25 -2.88
N SER A 30 12.83 0.06 -4.14
CA SER A 30 12.66 1.43 -4.63
C SER A 30 11.60 1.54 -5.73
N GLY A 31 11.04 2.75 -5.90
CA GLY A 31 10.04 3.07 -6.92
C GLY A 31 9.31 4.39 -6.63
N ASP A 32 8.20 4.63 -7.33
CA ASP A 32 7.44 5.88 -7.18
C ASP A 32 6.49 5.81 -5.99
N GLU A 33 5.76 4.70 -5.84
CA GLU A 33 4.74 4.54 -4.81
C GLU A 33 4.83 3.19 -4.10
N LEU A 34 4.84 3.21 -2.77
CA LEU A 34 4.53 2.04 -1.96
C LEU A 34 3.08 2.15 -1.46
N LYS A 35 2.23 1.22 -1.87
CA LYS A 35 0.80 1.18 -1.50
C LYS A 35 0.50 -0.08 -0.70
N LEU A 36 0.53 0.02 0.62
CA LEU A 36 0.27 -1.12 1.49
C LEU A 36 -1.24 -1.29 1.74
N VAL A 37 -1.76 -2.50 1.52
CA VAL A 37 -3.11 -2.86 1.96
C VAL A 37 -3.10 -3.01 3.48
N TYR A 38 -4.04 -2.40 4.19
CA TYR A 38 -4.05 -2.33 5.66
C TYR A 38 -5.46 -2.55 6.24
N PRO A 39 -5.61 -3.27 7.37
CA PRO A 39 -4.56 -3.95 8.13
C PRO A 39 -4.12 -5.27 7.48
N GLN A 40 -2.89 -5.70 7.75
CA GLN A 40 -2.40 -7.04 7.44
C GLN A 40 -1.89 -7.70 8.72
N LEU A 41 -2.16 -9.00 8.90
CA LEU A 41 -1.71 -9.74 10.08
C LEU A 41 -0.18 -9.84 10.09
N GLY A 42 0.42 -9.72 11.28
CA GLY A 42 1.83 -10.04 11.48
C GLY A 42 2.81 -8.90 11.24
N GLY A 43 2.35 -7.65 11.10
CA GLY A 43 3.26 -6.51 11.04
C GLY A 43 2.59 -5.15 10.95
N ASP A 44 3.42 -4.12 10.95
CA ASP A 44 3.05 -2.70 10.93
C ASP A 44 3.52 -2.05 9.62
N PRO A 45 2.81 -1.05 9.05
CA PRO A 45 3.29 -0.33 7.89
C PRO A 45 4.70 0.25 8.04
N GLY A 46 5.08 0.67 9.25
CA GLY A 46 6.38 1.26 9.56
C GLY A 46 7.59 0.42 9.15
N GLN A 47 7.44 -0.90 9.01
CA GLN A 47 8.53 -1.78 8.55
C GLN A 47 9.02 -1.48 7.12
N PHE A 48 8.21 -0.78 6.31
CA PHE A 48 8.53 -0.43 4.94
C PHE A 48 9.08 0.99 4.78
N GLU A 49 9.14 1.76 5.86
CA GLU A 49 9.52 3.18 5.81
C GLU A 49 10.98 3.43 5.43
N ASP A 50 11.86 2.42 5.56
CA ASP A 50 13.25 2.55 5.15
C ASP A 50 13.47 2.26 3.65
N LEU A 51 12.42 1.87 2.92
CA LEU A 51 12.48 1.67 1.48
C LEU A 51 12.44 3.00 0.71
N ASP A 52 13.03 3.02 -0.48
CA ASP A 52 13.24 4.22 -1.28
C ASP A 52 12.06 4.50 -2.23
N PHE A 53 10.95 4.96 -1.64
CA PHE A 53 9.74 5.35 -2.38
C PHE A 53 9.38 6.82 -2.18
N GLN A 54 8.83 7.46 -3.21
CA GLN A 54 8.41 8.86 -3.11
C GLN A 54 7.09 9.00 -2.33
N PHE A 55 6.13 8.10 -2.57
CA PHE A 55 4.82 8.14 -1.94
C PHE A 55 4.57 6.89 -1.09
N PHE A 56 4.21 7.09 0.17
CA PHE A 56 3.76 6.02 1.07
C PHE A 56 2.26 6.12 1.23
N ARG A 57 1.54 5.08 0.81
CA ARG A 57 0.08 5.03 0.84
C ARG A 57 -0.42 3.84 1.62
N LEU A 58 -1.48 4.04 2.39
CA LEU A 58 -2.27 2.97 2.96
C LEU A 58 -3.62 2.88 2.27
N GLN A 59 -3.96 1.67 1.84
CA GLN A 59 -5.25 1.35 1.26
C GLN A 59 -6.01 0.45 2.23
N PRO A 60 -7.25 0.81 2.64
CA PRO A 60 -8.08 -0.08 3.42
C PRO A 60 -8.23 -1.43 2.73
N MET A 61 -8.05 -2.51 3.49
CA MET A 61 -8.36 -3.86 3.05
C MET A 61 -9.87 -3.96 2.79
N ASP A 62 -10.20 -4.34 1.57
CA ASP A 62 -11.58 -4.61 1.19
C ASP A 62 -12.06 -5.95 1.77
N GLY A 63 -13.38 -6.13 1.85
CA GLY A 63 -14.02 -7.33 2.36
C GLY A 63 -15.11 -7.02 3.38
N PRO A 64 -15.53 -8.02 4.17
CA PRO A 64 -16.61 -7.87 5.15
C PRO A 64 -16.36 -6.75 6.18
N ASP A 65 -15.10 -6.49 6.51
CA ASP A 65 -14.69 -5.53 7.53
C ASP A 65 -14.24 -4.17 6.97
N VAL A 66 -14.62 -3.83 5.73
CA VAL A 66 -14.14 -2.63 5.02
C VAL A 66 -14.35 -1.32 5.81
N GLU A 67 -15.47 -1.17 6.52
CA GLU A 67 -15.72 0.01 7.36
C GLU A 67 -14.72 0.13 8.51
N ALA A 68 -14.45 -0.98 9.20
CA ALA A 68 -13.49 -1.04 10.28
C ALA A 68 -12.06 -0.82 9.77
N ASN A 69 -11.70 -1.45 8.65
CA ASN A 69 -10.40 -1.29 8.00
C ASN A 69 -10.18 0.15 7.53
N THR A 70 -11.22 0.80 7.00
CA THR A 70 -11.15 2.21 6.59
C THR A 70 -10.86 3.11 7.78
N ARG A 71 -11.58 2.93 8.90
CA ARG A 71 -11.33 3.69 10.13
C ARG A 71 -9.92 3.48 10.66
N ALA A 72 -9.47 2.23 10.74
CA ALA A 72 -8.13 1.89 11.18
C ALA A 72 -7.05 2.53 10.30
N THR A 73 -7.28 2.55 8.97
CA THR A 73 -6.36 3.19 8.02
C THR A 73 -6.29 4.69 8.21
N VAL A 74 -7.44 5.36 8.36
CA VAL A 74 -7.51 6.80 8.64
C VAL A 74 -6.77 7.12 9.94
N ASP A 75 -7.04 6.38 11.01
CA ASP A 75 -6.41 6.58 12.31
C ASP A 75 -4.88 6.42 12.23
N TYR A 76 -4.40 5.46 11.44
CA TYR A 76 -2.96 5.26 11.24
C TYR A 76 -2.33 6.44 10.48
N CYS A 77 -2.89 6.85 9.34
CA CYS A 77 -2.37 7.98 8.56
C CYS A 77 -2.38 9.29 9.36
N MET A 78 -3.40 9.52 10.19
CA MET A 78 -3.48 10.70 11.06
C MET A 78 -2.37 10.73 12.12
N LYS A 79 -1.93 9.55 12.62
CA LYS A 79 -0.84 9.42 13.59
C LYS A 79 0.54 9.41 12.94
N ASN A 80 0.62 8.97 11.68
CA ASN A 80 1.85 8.79 10.92
C ASN A 80 1.76 9.57 9.59
N PRO A 81 2.03 10.90 9.59
CA PRO A 81 1.75 11.78 8.45
C PRO A 81 2.59 11.48 7.19
N ARG A 82 3.59 10.61 7.29
CA ARG A 82 4.29 10.04 6.14
C ARG A 82 3.35 9.22 5.24
N TRP A 83 2.34 8.59 5.82
CA TRP A 83 1.38 7.73 5.13
C TRP A 83 0.14 8.51 4.69
N ILE A 84 -0.21 8.32 3.41
CA ILE A 84 -1.36 8.98 2.78
C ILE A 84 -2.46 7.95 2.55
N LEU A 85 -3.71 8.28 2.91
CA LEU A 85 -4.85 7.42 2.61
C LEU A 85 -5.05 7.26 1.09
N SER A 86 -5.24 6.03 0.64
CA SER A 86 -5.61 5.66 -0.72
C SER A 86 -6.92 4.88 -0.70
N LEU A 87 -7.95 5.38 -1.36
CA LEU A 87 -9.25 4.72 -1.41
C LEU A 87 -9.45 4.04 -2.77
N GLN A 88 -10.10 2.89 -2.76
CA GLN A 88 -10.57 2.22 -3.98
C GLN A 88 -11.84 2.89 -4.50
N THR A 89 -11.71 4.14 -4.95
CA THR A 89 -12.84 5.01 -5.34
C THR A 89 -13.75 4.38 -6.39
N HIS A 90 -13.22 3.56 -7.30
CA HIS A 90 -13.99 2.82 -8.29
C HIS A 90 -15.11 1.95 -7.65
N LYS A 91 -14.88 1.38 -6.47
CA LYS A 91 -15.89 0.58 -5.73
C LYS A 91 -17.03 1.42 -5.21
N TYR A 92 -16.73 2.63 -4.71
CA TYR A 92 -17.75 3.57 -4.25
C TYR A 92 -18.56 4.15 -5.42
N LEU A 93 -17.94 4.27 -6.59
CA LEU A 93 -18.56 4.79 -7.81
C LEU A 93 -19.28 3.71 -8.63
N GLY A 94 -19.11 2.43 -8.31
CA GLY A 94 -19.71 1.32 -9.07
C GLY A 94 -19.12 1.15 -10.47
N ILE A 95 -17.83 1.47 -10.65
CA ILE A 95 -17.12 1.36 -11.93
C ILE A 95 -15.98 0.33 -11.83
N GLN A 96 -15.61 -0.24 -12.98
CA GLN A 96 -14.48 -1.15 -13.13
C GLN A 96 -13.21 -0.39 -13.53
#